data_AF-A0A0G0JLI7-F1
#
_entry.id   AF-A0A0G0JLI7-F1
#
_cell.length_a   1.000
_cell.length_b   1.000
_cell.length_c   1.000
_cell.angle_alpha   90.00
_cell.angle_beta   90.00
_cell.angle_gamma   90.00
#
_symmetry.space_group_name_H-M   'P 1'
#
loop_
_entity.id
_entity.type
_entity.pdbx_description
1 polymer ?
#
loop_
_entity_poly.entity_id
_entity_poly.type
_entity_poly.pdbx_seq_one_letter_code
_entity_poly.pdbx_strand_id
1 'polypeptide(L)' 'MQTKEAKNQEKNKSNVFASLSLAWELGYTIALPIAILGFGGAYADKRLGTVPLFILIGIALAIIISGIGIYRKVKNIVN' A
#
# COMPACT_ATOMS: atom_id res chain seq x y z
N MET A 1 38.55 -17.35 -8.96
CA MET A 1 38.18 -16.29 -7.99
C MET A 1 37.18 -15.27 -8.56
N GLN A 2 37.24 -14.89 -9.85
CA GLN A 2 36.32 -13.91 -10.47
C GLN A 2 34.83 -14.33 -10.59
N THR A 3 34.51 -15.62 -10.49
CA THR A 3 33.12 -16.13 -10.61
C THR A 3 32.25 -15.94 -9.35
N LYS A 4 32.84 -15.64 -8.18
CA LYS A 4 32.07 -15.41 -6.95
C LYS A 4 31.53 -13.97 -6.83
N GLU A 5 32.24 -12.99 -7.38
CA GLU A 5 31.86 -11.58 -7.30
C GLU A 5 30.69 -11.24 -8.23
N ALA A 6 30.71 -11.74 -9.48
CA ALA A 6 29.60 -11.56 -10.42
C ALA A 6 28.28 -12.15 -9.89
N LYS A 7 28.34 -13.34 -9.26
CA LYS A 7 27.16 -14.01 -8.68
C LYS A 7 26.59 -13.27 -7.45
N ASN A 8 27.45 -12.56 -6.71
CA ASN A 8 27.03 -11.79 -5.53
C ASN A 8 26.41 -10.43 -5.92
N GLN A 9 26.87 -9.81 -7.01
CA GLN A 9 26.28 -8.58 -7.53
C GLN A 9 24.88 -8.82 -8.12
N GLU A 10 24.69 -9.92 -8.84
CA GLU A 10 23.40 -10.30 -9.41
C GLU A 10 22.37 -10.61 -8.32
N LYS A 11 22.78 -11.34 -7.27
CA LYS A 11 21.95 -11.67 -6.10
C LYS A 11 21.58 -10.44 -5.26
N ASN A 12 22.48 -9.46 -5.15
CA ASN A 12 22.16 -8.19 -4.47
C ASN A 12 21.17 -7.35 -5.29
N LYS A 13 21.35 -7.26 -6.62
CA LYS A 13 20.38 -6.60 -7.50
C LYS A 13 18.99 -7.24 -7.37
N SER A 14 18.90 -8.56 -7.41
CA SER A 14 17.61 -9.26 -7.26
C SER A 14 16.92 -8.98 -5.93
N ASN A 15 17.69 -8.88 -4.83
CA ASN A 15 17.14 -8.56 -3.51
C ASN A 15 16.61 -7.12 -3.41
N VAL A 16 17.28 -6.16 -4.06
CA VAL A 16 16.84 -4.76 -4.11
C VAL A 16 15.55 -4.64 -4.92
N PHE A 17 15.48 -5.29 -6.09
CA PHE A 17 14.25 -5.30 -6.90
C PHE A 17 13.08 -5.96 -6.17
N ALA A 18 13.31 -7.06 -5.45
CA ALA A 18 12.28 -7.70 -4.64
C ALA A 18 11.76 -6.79 -3.52
N SER A 19 12.67 -6.11 -2.80
CA SER A 19 12.31 -5.16 -1.74
C SER A 19 11.51 -3.97 -2.29
N LEU A 20 11.89 -3.47 -3.47
CA LEU A 20 11.19 -2.37 -4.13
C LEU A 20 9.79 -2.80 -4.61
N SER A 21 9.66 -4.00 -5.15
CA SER A 21 8.37 -4.56 -5.54
C SER A 21 7.42 -4.69 -4.34
N LEU A 22 7.92 -5.17 -3.21
CA LEU A 22 7.16 -5.23 -1.95
C LEU A 22 6.73 -3.85 -1.46
N ALA A 23 7.65 -2.87 -1.49
CA ALA A 23 7.34 -1.50 -1.08
C ALA A 23 6.26 -0.87 -1.99
N TRP A 24 6.35 -1.10 -3.30
CA TRP A 24 5.32 -0.67 -4.25
C TRP A 24 3.98 -1.34 -3.96
N GLU A 25 4.03 -2.63 -3.60
CA GLU A 25 2.84 -3.43 -3.32
C GLU A 25 2.06 -2.92 -2.11
N LEU A 26 2.79 -2.64 -1.03
CA LEU A 26 2.25 -2.04 0.18
C LEU A 26 1.77 -0.61 -0.08
N GLY A 27 2.56 0.16 -0.84
CA GLY A 27 2.24 1.54 -1.22
C GLY A 27 0.87 1.65 -1.89
N TYR A 28 0.61 0.87 -2.95
CA TYR A 28 -0.70 0.94 -3.61
C TYR A 28 -1.83 0.40 -2.74
N THR A 29 -1.56 -0.60 -1.88
CA THR A 29 -2.57 -1.19 -0.97
C THR A 29 -3.09 -0.18 0.05
N ILE A 30 -2.27 0.82 0.40
CA ILE A 30 -2.63 1.89 1.33
C ILE A 30 -3.14 3.12 0.56
N ALA A 31 -2.41 3.55 -0.47
CA ALA A 31 -2.71 4.78 -1.20
C ALA A 31 -4.04 4.69 -1.95
N LEU A 32 -4.37 3.52 -2.53
CA LEU A 32 -5.57 3.37 -3.35
C LEU A 32 -6.87 3.52 -2.52
N PRO A 33 -7.06 2.82 -1.39
CA PRO A 33 -8.24 3.03 -0.54
C PRO A 33 -8.33 4.46 0.01
N ILE A 34 -7.21 5.04 0.46
CA ILE A 34 -7.20 6.41 1.00
C ILE A 34 -7.58 7.42 -0.09
N ALA A 35 -7.04 7.28 -1.29
CA ALA A 35 -7.38 8.17 -2.40
C ALA A 35 -8.87 8.03 -2.77
N ILE A 36 -9.35 6.81 -3.01
CA ILE A 36 -10.74 6.58 -3.44
C ILE A 36 -11.73 7.05 -2.37
N LEU A 37 -11.54 6.62 -1.11
CA LEU A 37 -12.49 6.93 -0.04
C LEU A 37 -12.32 8.35 0.50
N GLY A 38 -11.09 8.87 0.52
CA GLY A 38 -10.81 10.25 0.92
C GLY A 38 -11.35 11.26 -0.09
N PHE A 39 -11.06 11.08 -1.39
CA PHE A 39 -11.62 11.95 -2.43
C PHE A 39 -13.13 11.74 -2.60
N GLY A 40 -13.61 10.49 -2.52
CA GLY A 40 -15.04 10.18 -2.55
C GLY A 40 -15.79 10.82 -1.38
N GLY A 41 -15.23 10.74 -0.17
CA GLY A 41 -15.74 11.41 1.02
C GLY A 41 -15.73 12.93 0.87
N ALA A 42 -14.64 13.51 0.35
CA ALA A 42 -14.52 14.95 0.14
C ALA A 42 -15.52 15.48 -0.88
N TYR A 43 -15.75 14.71 -1.94
CA TYR A 43 -16.74 15.04 -2.95
C TYR A 43 -18.17 14.96 -2.39
N ALA A 44 -18.47 13.93 -1.58
CA ALA A 44 -19.74 13.78 -0.90
C ALA A 44 -19.99 14.92 0.10
N ASP A 45 -19.00 15.26 0.92
CA ASP A 45 -19.07 16.37 1.88
C ASP A 45 -19.39 17.69 1.17
N LYS A 46 -18.71 17.99 0.05
CA LYS A 46 -18.99 19.18 -0.76
C LYS A 46 -20.38 19.19 -1.38
N ARG A 47 -20.89 18.03 -1.82
CA ARG A 47 -22.20 17.94 -2.49
C ARG A 47 -23.37 18.04 -1.50
N LEU A 48 -23.20 17.51 -0.29
CA LEU A 48 -24.24 17.46 0.74
C LEU A 48 -24.19 18.67 1.68
N GLY A 49 -23.16 19.53 1.57
CA GLY A 49 -22.97 20.68 2.45
C GLY A 49 -22.66 20.28 3.89
N THR A 50 -22.20 19.04 4.10
CA THR A 50 -21.85 18.54 5.43
C THR A 50 -20.47 19.04 5.84
N VAL A 51 -20.26 19.19 7.14
CA VAL A 51 -18.91 19.24 7.73
C VAL A 51 -18.09 18.02 7.28
N PRO A 52 -16.74 18.06 7.28
CA PRO A 52 -15.86 17.03 6.71
C PRO A 52 -15.92 15.67 7.44
N LEU A 53 -17.09 15.04 7.39
CA LEU A 53 -17.51 13.87 8.14
C LEU A 53 -17.39 12.63 7.24
N PHE A 54 -17.79 12.74 5.98
CA PHE A 54 -17.60 11.66 5.00
C PHE A 54 -16.13 11.44 4.67
N ILE A 55 -15.29 12.48 4.64
CA ILE A 55 -13.82 12.32 4.57
C ILE A 55 -13.32 11.51 5.76
N LEU A 56 -13.74 11.85 6.98
CA LEU A 56 -13.24 11.21 8.19
C LEU A 56 -13.62 9.71 8.22
N ILE A 57 -14.87 9.41 7.88
CA ILE A 57 -15.38 8.04 7.75
C ILE A 57 -14.64 7.31 6.61
N GLY A 58 -14.42 7.98 5.48
CA GLY A 58 -13.69 7.43 4.34
C GLY A 58 -12.26 7.05 4.69
N ILE A 59 -11.54 7.91 5.43
CA ILE A 59 -10.18 7.62 5.91
C ILE A 59 -10.20 6.48 6.93
N ALA A 60 -11.14 6.47 7.87
CA ALA A 60 -11.26 5.40 8.86
C ALA A 60 -11.50 4.03 8.17
N LEU A 61 -12.41 3.99 7.18
CA LEU A 61 -12.65 2.80 6.37
C LEU A 61 -11.42 2.42 5.54
N ALA A 62 -10.71 3.39 4.97
CA ALA A 62 -9.48 3.13 4.23
C ALA A 62 -8.42 2.45 5.10
N ILE A 63 -8.21 2.93 6.33
CA ILE A 63 -7.27 2.32 7.28
C ILE A 63 -7.65 0.86 7.58
N ILE A 64 -8.93 0.58 7.81
CA ILE A 64 -9.40 -0.78 8.08
C ILE A 64 -9.18 -1.69 6.86
N ILE A 65 -9.58 -1.23 5.67
CA ILE A 65 -9.45 -1.99 4.42
C ILE A 65 -7.98 -2.27 4.10
N SER A 66 -7.13 -1.25 4.19
CA SER A 66 -5.69 -1.38 3.96
C SER A 66 -5.06 -2.29 5.01
N GLY A 67 -5.44 -2.18 6.28
CA GLY A 67 -4.97 -3.07 7.35
C GLY A 67 -5.30 -4.54 7.10
N ILE A 68 -6.54 -4.83 6.69
CA ILE A 68 -6.95 -6.19 6.30
C ILE A 68 -6.15 -6.66 5.08
N GLY A 69 -5.96 -5.80 4.08
CA GLY A 69 -5.19 -6.11 2.87
C GLY A 69 -3.74 -6.47 3.18
N ILE A 70 -3.08 -5.67 4.02
CA ILE A 70 -1.72 -5.91 4.49
C ILE A 70 -1.65 -7.20 5.29
N TYR A 71 -2.57 -7.41 6.24
CA TYR A 71 -2.60 -8.63 7.06
C TYR A 71 -2.68 -9.90 6.20
N ARG A 72 -3.53 -9.91 5.17
CA ARG A 72 -3.65 -11.04 4.23
C ARG A 72 -2.36 -11.25 3.44
N LYS A 73 -1.72 -10.17 2.96
CA LYS A 73 -0.45 -10.26 2.22
C LYS A 73 0.68 -10.81 3.12
N VAL A 74 0.81 -10.31 4.34
CA VAL A 74 1.82 -10.78 5.30
C VAL A 74 1.58 -12.24 5.65
N LYS A 75 0.32 -12.63 5.92
CA LYS A 75 -0.01 -14.04 6.20
C LYS A 75 0.39 -14.97 5.05
N ASN A 76 0.18 -14.55 3.81
CA ASN A 76 0.56 -15.35 2.63
C ASN A 76 2.08 -15.46 2.40
N ILE A 77 2.88 -14.55 2.97
CA ILE A 77 4.35 -14.61 2.89
C ILE A 77 4.91 -15.51 3.98
N VAL A 78 4.29 -15.49 5.17
CA VAL A 78 4.75 -16.22 6.36
C VAL A 78 4.33 -17.70 6.35
N ASN A 79 3.17 -18.02 5.77
CA ASN A 79 2.61 -19.37 5.73
C ASN A 79 2.79 -20.02 4.36
#